data_AF-A0A8T5TC76-F1
#
_entry.id   AF-A0A8T5TC76-F1
#
_cell.length_a   1.000
_cell.length_b   1.000
_cell.length_c   1.000
_cell.angle_alpha   90.00
_cell.angle_beta   90.00
_cell.angle_gamma   90.00
#
_symmetry.space_group_name_H-M   'P 1'
#
loop_
_entity.id
_entity.type
_entity.pdbx_description
1 polymer ?
#
loop_
_entity_poly.entity_id
_entity_poly.type
_entity_poly.pdbx_seq_one_letter_code
_entity_poly.pdbx_strand_id
1 'polypeptide(L)'
;MPSPEEAKEAFENVKILLTNMIQDRAVPRNIKRVAQKGIDELSREDEDATDAVLAANVIYLVDDLTMDANIPFHSRTTIYRIMSVLEKIKD
;
A
#
# COMPACT_ATOMS: atom_id res chain seq x y z
N MET A 1 -6.93 3.18 -17.77
CA MET A 1 -7.84 3.30 -16.63
C MET A 1 -8.62 2.01 -16.41
N PRO A 2 -8.30 1.26 -15.35
CA PRO A 2 -9.04 0.07 -14.95
C PRO A 2 -10.50 0.42 -14.62
N SER A 3 -11.37 -0.58 -14.69
CA SER A 3 -12.75 -0.46 -14.24
C SER A 3 -12.82 -0.19 -12.72
N PRO A 4 -13.88 0.46 -12.22
CA PRO A 4 -14.05 0.70 -10.77
C PRO A 4 -14.01 -0.58 -9.93
N GLU A 5 -14.43 -1.71 -10.49
CA GLU A 5 -14.42 -3.01 -9.81
C GLU A 5 -13.00 -3.58 -9.68
N GLU A 6 -12.17 -3.44 -10.73
CA GLU A 6 -10.75 -3.80 -10.69
C GLU A 6 -9.95 -2.94 -9.70
N ALA A 7 -10.24 -1.64 -9.62
CA ALA A 7 -9.60 -0.74 -8.65
C ALA A 7 -9.93 -1.15 -7.21
N LYS A 8 -11.20 -1.46 -6.94
CA LYS A 8 -11.64 -1.94 -5.63
C LYS A 8 -10.96 -3.27 -5.26
N GLU A 9 -10.90 -4.23 -6.18
CA GLU A 9 -10.23 -5.51 -5.94
C GLU A 9 -8.73 -5.31 -5.66
N ALA A 10 -8.07 -4.44 -6.43
CA ALA A 10 -6.68 -4.09 -6.21
C ALA A 10 -6.44 -3.48 -4.82
N PHE A 11 -7.32 -2.57 -4.38
CA PHE A 11 -7.22 -1.95 -3.06
C PHE A 11 -7.45 -2.94 -1.94
N GLU A 12 -8.43 -3.85 -2.06
CA GLU A 12 -8.62 -4.91 -1.07
C GLU A 12 -7.40 -5.83 -0.96
N ASN A 13 -6.83 -6.22 -2.11
CA ASN A 13 -5.60 -7.02 -2.15
C ASN A 13 -4.45 -6.28 -1.44
N VAL A 14 -4.26 -4.99 -1.71
CA VAL A 14 -3.22 -4.19 -1.06
C VAL A 14 -3.48 -4.06 0.45
N LYS A 15 -4.72 -3.82 0.88
CA LYS A 15 -5.07 -3.76 2.32
C LYS A 15 -4.76 -5.08 3.03
N ILE A 16 -4.99 -6.23 2.39
CA ILE A 16 -4.61 -7.55 2.93
C ILE A 16 -3.09 -7.66 3.07
N LEU A 17 -2.33 -7.29 2.04
CA LEU A 17 -0.86 -7.33 2.08
C LEU A 17 -0.28 -6.44 3.19
N LEU A 18 -0.80 -5.22 3.33
CA LEU A 18 -0.41 -4.29 4.40
C LEU A 18 -0.79 -4.83 5.78
N THR A 19 -1.99 -5.41 5.93
CA THR A 19 -2.45 -6.00 7.20
C THR A 19 -1.56 -7.17 7.63
N ASN A 20 -1.20 -8.06 6.70
CA ASN A 20 -0.28 -9.17 6.98
C ASN A 20 1.10 -8.66 7.47
N MET A 21 1.60 -7.58 6.86
CA MET A 21 2.85 -6.94 7.28
C MET A 21 2.75 -6.30 8.68
N ILE A 22 1.59 -5.76 9.05
CA ILE A 22 1.34 -5.25 10.42
C ILE A 22 1.32 -6.39 11.45
N GLN A 23 0.76 -7.54 11.10
CA GLN A 23 0.67 -8.70 11.99
C GLN A 23 2.00 -9.45 12.16
N ASP A 24 2.91 -9.32 11.19
CA ASP A 24 4.20 -9.98 11.22
C ASP A 24 5.12 -9.44 12.33
N ARG A 25 5.53 -10.32 13.25
CA ARG A 25 6.40 -9.98 14.40
C ARG A 25 7.82 -9.59 13.97
N ALA A 26 8.28 -10.01 12.80
CA ALA A 26 9.59 -9.65 12.27
C ALA A 26 9.64 -8.20 11.75
N VAL A 27 8.49 -7.57 11.54
CA VAL A 27 8.41 -6.21 10.98
C VAL A 27 8.55 -5.15 12.09
N PRO A 28 9.49 -4.21 11.98
CA PRO A 28 9.64 -3.11 12.94
C PRO A 28 8.43 -2.18 13.03
N ARG A 29 8.22 -1.56 14.20
CA ARG A 29 7.05 -0.70 14.49
C ARG A 29 6.91 0.50 13.55
N ASN A 30 8.02 1.10 13.12
CA ASN A 30 8.01 2.25 12.22
C ASN A 30 7.43 1.89 10.84
N ILE A 31 7.81 0.73 10.30
CA ILE A 31 7.27 0.18 9.04
C ILE A 31 5.78 -0.14 9.19
N LYS A 32 5.37 -0.79 10.29
CA LYS A 32 3.96 -1.08 10.56
C LYS A 32 3.08 0.18 10.62
N ARG A 33 3.61 1.27 11.18
CA ARG A 33 2.90 2.55 11.24
C ARG A 33 2.65 3.12 9.83
N VAL A 34 3.61 3.01 8.92
CA VAL A 34 3.42 3.44 7.53
C VAL A 34 2.46 2.50 6.80
N ALA A 35 2.55 1.19 7.05
CA ALA A 35 1.59 0.23 6.50
C ALA A 35 0.15 0.54 6.92
N GLN A 36 -0.06 0.91 8.19
CA GLN A 36 -1.37 1.33 8.69
C GLN A 36 -1.87 2.59 7.97
N LYS A 37 -1.01 3.60 7.80
CA LYS A 37 -1.36 4.81 7.04
C LYS A 37 -1.76 4.49 5.59
N GLY A 38 -1.11 3.51 4.97
CA GLY A 38 -1.49 3.06 3.63
C GLY A 38 -2.89 2.45 3.59
N ILE A 39 -3.28 1.69 4.61
CA ILE A 39 -4.66 1.16 4.74
C ILE A 39 -5.66 2.29 4.94
N ASP A 40 -5.33 3.24 5.82
CA ASP A 40 -6.19 4.38 6.12
C ASP A 40 -6.40 5.23 4.86
N GLU A 41 -5.35 5.45 4.07
CA GLU A 41 -5.42 6.18 2.79
C GLU A 41 -6.32 5.47 1.77
N LEU A 42 -6.20 4.14 1.60
CA LEU A 42 -7.08 3.37 0.70
C LEU A 42 -8.52 3.24 1.21
N SER A 43 -8.77 3.55 2.48
CA SER A 43 -10.10 3.48 3.10
C SER A 43 -10.73 4.87 3.25
N ARG A 44 -10.09 5.90 2.72
CA ARG A 44 -10.55 7.29 2.82
C ARG A 44 -11.77 7.48 1.91
N GLU A 45 -12.92 7.72 2.53
CA GLU A 45 -14.15 8.12 1.85
C GLU A 45 -14.13 9.64 1.63
N ASP A 46 -13.37 10.08 0.62
CA ASP A 46 -13.28 11.49 0.21
C ASP A 46 -13.82 11.61 -1.21
N GLU A 47 -14.93 12.35 -1.38
CA GLU A 47 -15.61 12.52 -2.67
C GLU A 47 -14.70 13.16 -3.72
N ASP A 48 -13.65 13.88 -3.29
CA ASP A 48 -12.70 14.57 -4.17
C ASP A 48 -11.48 13.70 -4.54
N ALA A 49 -11.27 12.56 -3.89
CA ALA A 49 -10.12 11.70 -4.13
C ALA A 49 -10.44 10.58 -5.13
N THR A 50 -9.82 10.61 -6.31
CA THR A 50 -9.95 9.52 -7.29
C THR A 50 -9.09 8.32 -6.89
N ASP A 51 -9.45 7.12 -7.38
CA ASP A 51 -8.66 5.89 -7.15
C ASP A 51 -7.18 6.07 -7.56
N ALA A 52 -6.92 6.79 -8.65
CA ALA A 52 -5.56 7.08 -9.09
C ALA A 52 -4.77 7.94 -8.08
N VAL A 53 -5.44 8.91 -7.44
CA VAL A 53 -4.83 9.75 -6.39
C VAL A 53 -4.54 8.93 -5.14
N LEU A 54 -5.50 8.10 -4.70
CA LEU A 54 -5.31 7.21 -3.55
C LEU A 54 -4.15 6.23 -3.79
N ALA A 55 -4.11 5.62 -4.98
CA ALA A 55 -3.03 4.73 -5.39
C ALA A 55 -1.67 5.44 -5.39
N ALA A 56 -1.58 6.65 -5.97
CA ALA A 56 -0.35 7.43 -5.99
C ALA A 56 0.16 7.78 -4.58
N ASN A 57 -0.74 8.19 -3.68
CA ASN A 57 -0.40 8.54 -2.31
C ASN A 57 0.17 7.33 -1.55
N VAL A 58 -0.44 6.15 -1.73
CA VAL A 58 0.02 4.92 -1.07
C VAL A 58 1.35 4.46 -1.63
N ILE A 59 1.55 4.52 -2.96
CA ILE A 59 2.84 4.24 -3.60
C ILE A 59 3.93 5.11 -2.96
N TYR A 60 3.69 6.43 -2.86
CA TYR A 60 4.63 7.37 -2.25
C TYR A 60 4.95 7.00 -0.79
N LEU A 61 3.93 6.65 0.01
CA LEU A 61 4.12 6.26 1.41
C LEU A 61 4.97 4.99 1.57
N VAL A 62 4.76 3.97 0.74
CA VAL A 62 5.45 2.68 0.88
C VAL A 62 6.80 2.64 0.17
N ASP A 63 7.03 3.46 -0.85
CA ASP A 63 8.32 3.53 -1.56
C ASP A 63 9.46 3.95 -0.62
N ASP A 64 9.21 4.93 0.25
CA ASP A 64 10.14 5.38 1.29
C ASP A 64 10.61 4.23 2.22
N LEU A 65 9.75 3.23 2.46
CA LEU A 65 10.09 2.07 3.30
C LEU A 65 11.17 1.19 2.66
N THR A 66 11.30 1.22 1.34
CA THR A 66 12.38 0.50 0.65
C THR A 66 13.74 1.12 1.00
N MET A 67 13.82 2.36 1.45
CA MET A 67 15.09 2.94 1.87
C MET A 67 15.44 2.64 3.34
N ASP A 68 14.53 2.01 4.11
CA ASP A 68 14.78 1.69 5.52
C ASP A 68 15.82 0.57 5.67
N ALA A 69 16.88 0.83 6.44
CA ALA A 69 17.96 -0.13 6.67
C ALA A 69 17.53 -1.36 7.50
N ASN A 70 16.44 -1.26 8.26
CA ASN A 70 15.94 -2.31 9.15
C ASN A 70 14.76 -3.08 8.56
N ILE A 71 14.35 -2.79 7.32
CA ILE A 71 13.22 -3.52 6.72
C ILE A 71 13.59 -4.98 6.42
N PRO A 72 12.76 -5.95 6.83
CA PRO A 72 12.95 -7.35 6.45
C PRO A 72 12.89 -7.55 4.94
N PHE A 73 13.70 -8.48 4.42
CA PHE A 73 13.78 -8.74 2.98
C PHE A 73 12.42 -9.12 2.37
N HIS A 74 11.64 -9.95 3.05
CA HIS A 74 10.32 -10.35 2.57
C HIS A 74 9.34 -9.17 2.53
N SER A 75 9.39 -8.27 3.51
CA SER A 75 8.55 -7.07 3.54
C SER A 75 8.87 -6.10 2.40
N ARG A 76 10.15 -5.96 2.05
CA ARG A 76 10.59 -5.18 0.88
C ARG A 76 10.03 -5.74 -0.43
N THR A 77 10.06 -7.07 -0.60
CA THR A 77 9.42 -7.73 -1.74
C THR A 77 7.90 -7.50 -1.75
N THR A 78 7.25 -7.55 -0.59
CA THR A 78 5.82 -7.23 -0.45
C THR A 78 5.52 -5.80 -0.87
N ILE A 79 6.37 -4.84 -0.53
CA ILE A 79 6.21 -3.43 -0.95
C ILE A 79 6.29 -3.30 -2.47
N TYR A 80 7.28 -3.90 -3.14
CA TYR A 80 7.33 -3.86 -4.60
C TYR A 80 6.09 -4.48 -5.25
N ARG A 81 5.56 -5.56 -4.67
CA ARG A 81 4.30 -6.14 -5.13
C ARG A 81 3.14 -5.15 -4.95
N ILE A 82 3.06 -4.46 -3.82
CA ILE A 82 2.02 -3.44 -3.57
C ILE A 82 2.12 -2.32 -4.61
N MET A 83 3.33 -1.78 -4.84
CA MET A 83 3.55 -0.74 -5.85
C MET A 83 3.10 -1.19 -7.23
N SER A 84 3.51 -2.39 -7.68
CA SER A 84 3.13 -2.93 -8.99
C SER A 84 1.61 -3.15 -9.15
N VAL A 85 0.89 -3.44 -8.07
CA VAL A 85 -0.58 -3.53 -8.10
C VAL A 85 -1.20 -2.15 -8.24
N LEU A 86 -0.72 -1.17 -7.46
CA LEU A 86 -1.26 0.20 -7.44
C LEU A 86 -0.91 1.02 -8.68
N GLU A 87 0.25 0.77 -9.31
CA GLU A 87 0.66 1.44 -10.56
C GLU A 87 -0.37 1.23 -11.67
N LYS A 88 -1.00 0.04 -11.72
CA LYS A 88 -2.06 -0.28 -12.69
C LYS A 88 -3.34 0.53 -12.48
N ILE A 89 -3.56 1.05 -11.27
CA ILE A 89 -4.72 1.89 -10.93
C ILE A 89 -4.40 3.36 -11.16
N LYS A 90 -3.15 3.75 -10.92
CA LYS A 90 -2.64 5.10 -11.13
C LYS A 90 -2.63 5.50 -12.63
N ASP A 91 -2.31 4.56 -13.52
CA ASP A 91 -2.20 4.75 -14.98
C ASP A 91 -3.51 4.41 -15.75
#